data_AF-E1X5Y8-F1
#
_entry.id   AF-E1X5Y8-F1
#
_cell.length_a   1.000
_cell.length_b   1.000
_cell.length_c   1.000
_cell.angle_alpha   90.00
_cell.angle_beta   90.00
_cell.angle_gamma   90.00
#
_symmetry.space_group_name_H-M   'P 1'
#
loop_
_entity.id
_entity.type
_entity.pdbx_description
1 polymer ?
#
loop_
_entity_poly.entity_id
_entity_poly.type
_entity_poly.pdbx_seq_one_letter_code
_entity_poly.pdbx_strand_id
1 'polypeptide(L)'
;MRKFSSLLICLCKLIKREKNMNQTAVHTINRQDLACMTEITLEGEVTQLGEVRNFKSHPYLKTHIPEDISISWSALRSGESLKEHYHPCASVLIITEGQGRSTGDSQVDIKAGDVVYIPEWNLHGFIGKGENGFKALSIQFQETAIFESEENPETTYFDRESVPLEERQLQIITREELPSIHEAIVGGVHHNLGTLKNFSSNTLLQELFPSNFSCSWVKLENGQSLAPHRHQEDSMIILTEGKGCFAADKEFPLKKGDIVFVPEGANHGFKTEANQSFWALSVQFNPTGLYENQESPRVNFLSKFDQLIERNNQIAQDFYNNNHTFKISIDSLEKQNTLLDCLQVMSDHFQRLMYLRVGLCDSKAHGKVFMEHFLEELGHNKSLAKERKREKIWDPILESSCAWFVQRNYLLDNSERIIMVQMVLEKCAHLFYSHFANTLQEKSEHINSHMHADEGHDEMGLDLLRDEPDYKYERYFELQKESWSIMNLFIHRIGELL
;
A
#
# COMPACT_ATOMS: atom_id res chain seq x y z
N MET A 1 -34.19 -19.84 -19.93
CA MET A 1 -32.73 -20.12 -20.03
C MET A 1 -31.83 -18.90 -20.23
N ARG A 2 -32.30 -17.72 -20.69
CA ARG A 2 -31.45 -16.51 -20.85
C ARG A 2 -31.24 -15.63 -19.60
N LYS A 3 -31.93 -15.88 -18.48
CA LYS A 3 -31.79 -15.09 -17.24
C LYS A 3 -30.73 -15.60 -16.25
N PHE A 4 -30.26 -16.84 -16.41
CA PHE A 4 -29.24 -17.43 -15.52
C PHE A 4 -27.80 -17.09 -15.93
N SER A 5 -27.54 -16.65 -17.18
CA SER A 5 -26.19 -16.31 -17.64
C SER A 5 -25.71 -14.93 -17.17
N SER A 6 -26.60 -13.95 -17.01
CA SER A 6 -26.20 -12.59 -16.58
C SER A 6 -25.81 -12.52 -15.09
N LEU A 7 -26.49 -13.31 -14.24
CA LEU A 7 -26.20 -13.38 -12.80
C LEU A 7 -24.84 -14.06 -12.53
N LEU A 8 -24.50 -15.07 -13.32
CA LEU A 8 -23.21 -15.78 -13.21
C LEU A 8 -22.04 -14.91 -13.68
N ILE A 9 -22.24 -14.07 -14.70
CA ILE A 9 -21.22 -13.13 -15.20
C ILE A 9 -20.99 -11.99 -14.18
N CYS A 10 -22.03 -11.51 -13.49
CA CYS A 10 -21.90 -10.49 -12.45
C CYS A 10 -21.21 -11.03 -11.19
N LEU A 11 -21.57 -12.25 -10.75
CA LEU A 11 -20.95 -12.92 -9.61
C LEU A 11 -19.48 -13.30 -9.89
N CYS A 12 -19.15 -13.74 -11.11
CA CYS A 12 -17.76 -13.99 -11.50
C CYS A 12 -16.93 -12.70 -11.59
N LYS A 13 -17.53 -11.55 -11.95
CA LYS A 13 -16.83 -10.24 -11.92
C LYS A 13 -16.60 -9.74 -10.50
N LEU A 14 -17.55 -9.92 -9.58
CA LEU A 14 -17.40 -9.60 -8.16
C LEU A 14 -16.37 -10.50 -7.45
N ILE A 15 -16.40 -11.82 -7.71
CA ILE A 15 -15.42 -12.76 -7.15
C ILE A 15 -14.02 -12.55 -7.74
N LYS A 16 -13.89 -12.15 -9.02
CA LYS A 16 -12.61 -11.70 -9.59
C LYS A 16 -12.15 -10.37 -8.99
N ARG A 17 -13.06 -9.44 -8.69
CA ARG A 17 -12.74 -8.15 -8.03
C ARG A 17 -12.26 -8.36 -6.59
N GLU A 18 -12.93 -9.22 -5.81
CA GLU A 18 -12.51 -9.54 -4.43
C GLU A 18 -11.19 -10.34 -4.40
N LYS A 19 -10.97 -11.27 -5.35
CA LYS A 19 -9.66 -11.94 -5.48
C LYS A 19 -8.55 -10.99 -5.91
N ASN A 20 -8.81 -10.04 -6.81
CA ASN A 20 -7.82 -9.04 -7.22
C ASN A 20 -7.55 -7.97 -6.14
N MET A 21 -8.54 -7.63 -5.31
CA MET A 21 -8.38 -6.61 -4.26
C MET A 21 -7.48 -7.08 -3.11
N ASN A 22 -7.51 -8.36 -2.73
CA ASN A 22 -6.60 -8.90 -1.71
C ASN A 22 -5.19 -9.20 -2.24
N GLN A 23 -5.02 -9.33 -3.56
CA GLN A 23 -3.69 -9.54 -4.18
C GLN A 23 -2.89 -8.25 -4.36
N THR A 24 -3.52 -7.08 -4.28
CA THR A 24 -2.88 -5.77 -4.51
C THR A 24 -2.65 -4.97 -3.23
N ALA A 25 -3.01 -5.52 -2.07
CA ALA A 25 -2.82 -4.86 -0.79
C ALA A 25 -1.34 -4.95 -0.36
N VAL A 26 -0.77 -3.83 0.09
CA VAL A 26 0.57 -3.81 0.69
C VAL A 26 0.54 -4.49 2.05
N HIS A 27 1.54 -5.33 2.34
CA HIS A 27 1.69 -6.03 3.61
C HIS A 27 2.93 -5.57 4.36
N THR A 28 2.78 -5.25 5.64
CA THR A 28 3.91 -4.94 6.53
C THR A 28 4.08 -6.07 7.53
N ILE A 29 5.30 -6.59 7.61
CA ILE A 29 5.69 -7.69 8.49
C ILE A 29 6.84 -7.22 9.35
N ASN A 30 6.72 -7.37 10.67
CA ASN A 30 7.80 -6.97 11.55
C ASN A 30 8.80 -8.12 11.70
N ARG A 31 10.11 -7.82 11.78
CA ARG A 31 11.16 -8.83 12.06
C ARG A 31 10.84 -9.76 13.23
N GLN A 32 10.18 -9.27 14.29
CA GLN A 32 9.81 -10.08 15.45
C GLN A 32 8.77 -11.16 15.12
N ASP A 33 7.99 -10.99 14.05
CA ASP A 33 6.98 -11.94 13.60
C ASP A 33 7.58 -13.15 12.84
N LEU A 34 8.86 -13.07 12.49
CA LEU A 34 9.60 -14.17 11.87
C LEU A 34 10.11 -15.14 12.93
N ALA A 35 10.05 -16.45 12.66
CA ALA A 35 10.60 -17.46 13.56
C ALA A 35 12.10 -17.25 13.77
N CYS A 36 12.56 -17.45 14.99
CA CYS A 36 13.95 -17.26 15.38
C CYS A 36 14.62 -18.60 15.67
N MET A 37 15.72 -18.86 14.99
CA MET A 37 16.64 -19.95 15.28
C MET A 37 17.93 -19.35 15.84
N THR A 38 18.48 -19.97 16.88
CA THR A 38 19.76 -19.54 17.47
C THR A 38 20.81 -20.64 17.48
N GLU A 39 20.36 -21.88 17.33
CA GLU A 39 21.20 -23.06 17.28
C GLU A 39 20.56 -24.10 16.38
N ILE A 40 21.38 -25.03 15.90
CA ILE A 40 20.98 -26.16 15.05
C ILE A 40 21.90 -27.35 15.34
N THR A 41 21.38 -28.57 15.28
CA THR A 41 22.20 -29.78 15.37
C THR A 41 22.68 -30.17 13.98
N LEU A 42 23.99 -30.08 13.74
CA LEU A 42 24.62 -30.47 12.49
C LEU A 42 25.68 -31.52 12.77
N GLU A 43 25.64 -32.62 12.00
CA GLU A 43 26.65 -33.69 12.09
C GLU A 43 26.80 -34.26 13.52
N GLY A 44 25.72 -34.22 14.32
CA GLY A 44 25.68 -34.70 15.71
C GLY A 44 26.14 -33.69 16.77
N GLU A 45 26.53 -32.47 16.38
CA GLU A 45 26.94 -31.41 17.30
C GLU A 45 25.97 -30.21 17.25
N VAL A 46 25.69 -29.64 18.42
CA VAL A 46 24.92 -28.39 18.51
C VAL A 46 25.82 -27.23 18.08
N THR A 47 25.44 -26.57 16.99
CA THR A 47 26.09 -25.38 16.45
C THR A 47 25.32 -24.15 16.90
N GLN A 48 26.04 -23.15 17.43
CA GLN A 48 25.49 -21.81 17.68
C GLN A 48 25.53 -20.96 16.40
N LEU A 49 24.40 -20.34 16.07
CA LEU A 49 24.23 -19.56 14.84
C LEU A 49 24.19 -18.05 15.06
N GLY A 50 24.05 -17.60 16.31
CA GLY A 50 23.61 -16.23 16.60
C GLY A 50 22.10 -16.11 16.57
N GLU A 51 21.58 -15.12 15.88
CA GLU A 51 20.15 -15.00 15.57
C GLU A 51 19.94 -15.19 14.07
N VAL A 52 19.11 -16.15 13.66
CA VAL A 52 18.71 -16.36 12.27
C VAL A 52 17.18 -16.34 12.19
N ARG A 53 16.62 -15.47 11.34
CA ARG A 53 15.18 -15.40 11.06
C ARG A 53 14.91 -15.44 9.56
N ASN A 54 14.59 -16.62 9.05
CA ASN A 54 14.24 -16.80 7.64
C ASN A 54 12.89 -16.15 7.33
N PHE A 55 12.82 -15.36 6.27
CA PHE A 55 11.62 -14.67 5.83
C PHE A 55 10.50 -15.66 5.46
N LYS A 56 10.83 -16.81 4.86
CA LYS A 56 9.90 -17.88 4.51
C LYS A 56 9.33 -18.63 5.72
N SER A 57 9.77 -18.31 6.95
CA SER A 57 9.07 -18.75 8.17
C SER A 57 7.70 -18.07 8.35
N HIS A 58 7.51 -16.90 7.72
CA HIS A 58 6.23 -16.20 7.71
C HIS A 58 5.35 -16.70 6.55
N PRO A 59 4.09 -17.14 6.80
CA PRO A 59 3.23 -17.73 5.77
C PRO A 59 3.05 -16.87 4.52
N TYR A 60 2.92 -15.55 4.70
CA TYR A 60 2.76 -14.63 3.58
C TYR A 60 4.05 -14.49 2.74
N LEU A 61 5.23 -14.38 3.36
CA LEU A 61 6.48 -14.24 2.60
C LEU A 61 6.84 -15.55 1.92
N LYS A 62 6.55 -16.69 2.55
CA LYS A 62 6.76 -18.02 1.97
C LYS A 62 6.10 -18.19 0.60
N THR A 63 4.92 -17.61 0.40
CA THR A 63 4.18 -17.75 -0.86
C THR A 63 4.54 -16.73 -1.93
N HIS A 64 5.28 -15.66 -1.57
CA HIS A 64 5.54 -14.54 -2.48
C HIS A 64 7.04 -14.31 -2.77
N ILE A 65 7.94 -14.76 -1.89
CA ILE A 65 9.37 -14.81 -2.21
C ILE A 65 9.58 -16.01 -3.15
N PRO A 66 10.27 -15.84 -4.30
CA PRO A 66 10.57 -16.93 -5.22
C PRO A 66 11.15 -18.16 -4.53
N GLU A 67 10.79 -19.34 -5.03
CA GLU A 67 11.24 -20.61 -4.44
C GLU A 67 12.75 -20.66 -4.37
N ASP A 68 13.48 -20.23 -5.40
CA ASP A 68 14.94 -20.22 -5.52
C ASP A 68 15.66 -19.07 -4.79
N ILE A 69 14.98 -18.33 -3.91
CA ILE A 69 15.60 -17.25 -3.13
C ILE A 69 15.29 -17.43 -1.65
N SER A 70 16.32 -17.47 -0.82
CA SER A 70 16.22 -17.44 0.64
C SER A 70 16.77 -16.12 1.17
N ILE A 71 16.01 -15.47 2.06
CA ILE A 71 16.42 -14.22 2.72
C ILE A 71 16.21 -14.41 4.23
N SER A 72 17.23 -14.11 5.01
CA SER A 72 17.18 -14.21 6.47
C SER A 72 17.74 -12.95 7.13
N TRP A 73 17.13 -12.52 8.23
CA TRP A 73 17.84 -11.68 9.18
C TRP A 73 18.87 -12.52 9.91
N SER A 74 20.10 -12.04 9.97
CA SER A 74 21.19 -12.64 10.73
C SER A 74 21.76 -11.63 11.73
N ALA A 75 22.13 -12.08 12.94
CA ALA A 75 22.83 -11.23 13.89
C ALA A 75 23.80 -12.03 14.77
N LEU A 76 24.93 -11.40 15.09
CA LEU A 76 25.87 -11.87 16.10
C LEU A 76 26.12 -10.74 17.07
N ARG A 77 25.94 -10.99 18.37
CA ARG A 77 26.24 -10.04 19.45
C ARG A 77 27.75 -9.83 19.57
N SER A 78 28.13 -8.83 20.36
CA SER A 78 29.54 -8.59 20.70
C SER A 78 30.20 -9.85 21.26
N GLY A 79 31.25 -10.32 20.59
CA GLY A 79 32.02 -11.51 20.98
C GLY A 79 31.36 -12.85 20.62
N GLU A 80 30.14 -12.85 20.09
CA GLU A 80 29.49 -14.06 19.58
C GLU A 80 30.12 -14.45 18.24
N SER A 81 30.30 -15.75 18.03
CA SER A 81 30.95 -16.30 16.84
C SER A 81 30.09 -17.36 16.15
N LEU A 82 29.91 -17.23 14.85
CA LEU A 82 29.51 -18.32 13.98
C LEU A 82 30.76 -19.08 13.55
N LYS A 83 30.80 -20.39 13.84
CA LYS A 83 31.92 -21.27 13.52
C LYS A 83 32.19 -21.32 12.02
N GLU A 84 33.45 -21.49 11.63
CA GLU A 84 33.82 -21.62 10.23
C GLU A 84 33.16 -22.85 9.60
N HIS A 85 32.53 -22.67 8.44
CA HIS A 85 31.83 -23.72 7.71
C HIS A 85 31.94 -23.48 6.20
N TYR A 86 31.48 -24.47 5.43
CA TYR A 86 31.36 -24.46 3.98
C TYR A 86 29.90 -24.65 3.57
N HIS A 87 29.54 -24.13 2.41
CA HIS A 87 28.27 -24.45 1.74
C HIS A 87 28.46 -24.41 0.21
N PRO A 88 27.72 -25.23 -0.55
CA PRO A 88 27.90 -25.39 -2.00
C PRO A 88 27.31 -24.26 -2.81
N CYS A 89 26.59 -23.34 -2.19
CA CYS A 89 25.99 -22.19 -2.86
C CYS A 89 26.73 -20.89 -2.53
N ALA A 90 26.78 -19.98 -3.50
CA ALA A 90 27.23 -18.64 -3.20
C ALA A 90 26.16 -17.89 -2.39
N SER A 91 26.60 -17.00 -1.51
CA SER A 91 25.70 -16.21 -0.67
C SER A 91 26.14 -14.77 -0.54
N VAL A 92 25.21 -13.91 -0.14
CA VAL A 92 25.43 -12.46 -0.01
C VAL A 92 25.00 -12.05 1.38
N LEU A 93 25.90 -11.38 2.11
CA LEU A 93 25.62 -10.83 3.43
C LEU A 93 25.62 -9.30 3.34
N ILE A 94 24.47 -8.68 3.51
CA ILE A 94 24.32 -7.22 3.51
C ILE A 94 24.31 -6.73 4.96
N ILE A 95 25.35 -6.03 5.40
CA ILE A 95 25.48 -5.57 6.78
C ILE A 95 24.60 -4.34 6.98
N THR A 96 23.64 -4.46 7.89
CA THR A 96 22.61 -3.43 8.13
C THR A 96 22.85 -2.64 9.42
N GLU A 97 23.68 -3.17 10.33
CA GLU A 97 24.01 -2.51 11.59
C GLU A 97 25.34 -3.04 12.14
N GLY A 98 26.06 -2.16 12.83
CA GLY A 98 27.20 -2.55 13.65
C GLY A 98 28.42 -2.96 12.82
N GLN A 99 29.25 -3.81 13.42
CA GLN A 99 30.51 -4.26 12.83
C GLN A 99 30.87 -5.68 13.28
N GLY A 100 31.65 -6.36 12.45
CA GLY A 100 32.09 -7.73 12.69
C GLY A 100 33.42 -8.00 12.01
N ARG A 101 33.82 -9.26 12.03
CA ARG A 101 34.95 -9.75 11.25
C ARG A 101 34.64 -11.13 10.72
N SER A 102 34.94 -11.40 9.45
CA SER A 102 34.93 -12.75 8.92
C SER A 102 36.09 -13.56 9.47
N THR A 103 35.91 -14.87 9.57
CA THR A 103 36.97 -15.85 9.90
C THR A 103 37.06 -16.90 8.79
N GLY A 104 38.04 -17.80 8.85
CA GLY A 104 38.30 -18.79 7.79
C GLY A 104 39.28 -18.31 6.72
N ASP A 105 38.96 -18.56 5.46
CA ASP A 105 39.80 -18.28 4.27
C ASP A 105 40.08 -16.79 4.08
N SER A 106 39.12 -15.94 4.46
CA SER A 106 39.23 -14.49 4.44
C SER A 106 38.98 -13.92 5.83
N GLN A 107 39.89 -13.07 6.32
CA GLN A 107 39.75 -12.41 7.62
C GLN A 107 39.68 -10.90 7.48
N VAL A 108 38.48 -10.41 7.18
CA VAL A 108 38.22 -9.00 6.87
C VAL A 108 37.22 -8.42 7.87
N ASP A 109 37.43 -7.16 8.26
CA ASP A 109 36.45 -6.46 9.09
C ASP A 109 35.28 -5.99 8.20
N ILE A 110 34.07 -6.11 8.72
CA ILE A 110 32.82 -5.78 8.03
C ILE A 110 32.03 -4.77 8.87
N LYS A 111 31.29 -3.87 8.25
CA LYS A 111 30.51 -2.82 8.93
C LYS A 111 29.22 -2.49 8.20
N ALA A 112 28.31 -1.80 8.87
CA ALA A 112 27.05 -1.34 8.30
C ALA A 112 27.23 -0.61 6.95
N GLY A 113 26.49 -1.05 5.94
CA GLY A 113 26.59 -0.60 4.55
C GLY A 113 27.44 -1.50 3.65
N ASP A 114 28.20 -2.45 4.20
CA ASP A 114 28.97 -3.39 3.37
C ASP A 114 28.04 -4.46 2.77
N VAL A 115 28.30 -4.80 1.51
CA VAL A 115 27.76 -5.99 0.83
C VAL A 115 28.90 -6.98 0.69
N VAL A 116 28.81 -8.10 1.39
CA VAL A 116 29.84 -9.14 1.43
C VAL A 116 29.38 -10.30 0.56
N TYR A 117 30.08 -10.56 -0.52
CA TYR A 117 29.90 -11.75 -1.34
C TYR A 117 30.74 -12.91 -0.80
N ILE A 118 30.08 -14.05 -0.63
CA ILE A 118 30.65 -15.30 -0.14
C ILE A 118 30.58 -16.32 -1.28
N PRO A 119 31.71 -16.65 -1.94
CA PRO A 119 31.74 -17.67 -3.00
C PRO A 119 31.36 -19.06 -2.50
N GLU A 120 30.95 -19.94 -3.42
CA GLU A 120 30.78 -21.36 -3.15
C GLU A 120 32.04 -21.96 -2.53
N TRP A 121 31.86 -22.82 -1.52
CA TRP A 121 32.96 -23.53 -0.85
C TRP A 121 34.05 -22.63 -0.23
N ASN A 122 33.79 -21.34 -0.03
CA ASN A 122 34.62 -20.49 0.81
C ASN A 122 34.51 -20.97 2.28
N LEU A 123 35.64 -21.23 2.95
CA LEU A 123 35.62 -21.47 4.39
C LEU A 123 35.37 -20.14 5.10
N HIS A 124 34.24 -19.99 5.77
CA HIS A 124 33.98 -18.77 6.52
C HIS A 124 33.22 -18.97 7.81
N GLY A 125 33.53 -18.10 8.76
CA GLY A 125 32.73 -17.83 9.95
C GLY A 125 32.65 -16.32 10.17
N PHE A 126 31.99 -15.91 11.25
CA PHE A 126 31.88 -14.49 11.58
C PHE A 126 31.96 -14.29 13.09
N ILE A 127 32.51 -13.16 13.52
CA ILE A 127 32.51 -12.72 14.91
C ILE A 127 31.89 -11.33 15.01
N GLY A 128 30.92 -11.15 15.91
CA GLY A 128 30.36 -9.84 16.23
C GLY A 128 31.37 -8.97 16.97
N LYS A 129 31.57 -7.72 16.52
CA LYS A 129 32.50 -6.76 17.11
C LYS A 129 31.81 -5.48 17.58
N GLY A 130 32.52 -4.71 18.42
CA GLY A 130 31.96 -3.50 19.03
C GLY A 130 30.84 -3.81 20.02
N GLU A 131 30.26 -2.79 20.64
CA GLU A 131 29.27 -2.99 21.74
C GLU A 131 28.03 -3.77 21.32
N ASN A 132 27.62 -3.64 20.05
CA ASN A 132 26.35 -4.20 19.55
C ASN A 132 26.54 -5.41 18.62
N GLY A 133 27.77 -5.83 18.34
CA GLY A 133 28.03 -6.82 17.29
C GLY A 133 27.63 -6.32 15.90
N PHE A 134 27.09 -7.20 15.05
CA PHE A 134 26.49 -6.80 13.77
C PHE A 134 25.15 -7.47 13.49
N LYS A 135 24.37 -6.85 12.61
CA LYS A 135 23.17 -7.44 12.01
C LYS A 135 23.26 -7.33 10.50
N ALA A 136 22.74 -8.32 9.80
CA ALA A 136 22.79 -8.41 8.37
C ALA A 136 21.52 -9.05 7.78
N LEU A 137 21.32 -8.87 6.49
CA LEU A 137 20.51 -9.80 5.70
C LEU A 137 21.44 -10.79 5.03
N SER A 138 21.16 -12.08 5.24
CA SER A 138 21.82 -13.18 4.54
C SER A 138 20.91 -13.64 3.42
N ILE A 139 21.41 -13.62 2.19
CA ILE A 139 20.67 -13.95 0.97
C ILE A 139 21.37 -15.13 0.29
N GLN A 140 20.61 -16.18 0.01
CA GLN A 140 21.06 -17.33 -0.77
C GLN A 140 20.17 -17.48 -2.01
N PHE A 141 20.78 -17.78 -3.15
CA PHE A 141 20.07 -17.99 -4.42
C PHE A 141 19.77 -19.48 -4.62
N GLN A 142 19.07 -20.06 -3.63
CA GLN A 142 18.59 -21.44 -3.65
C GLN A 142 17.30 -21.58 -2.84
N GLU A 143 16.68 -22.75 -2.93
CA GLU A 143 15.39 -23.01 -2.28
C GLU A 143 15.47 -23.06 -0.75
N THR A 144 16.35 -23.91 -0.25
CA THR A 144 16.52 -24.20 1.18
C THR A 144 17.57 -23.28 1.78
N ALA A 145 17.29 -22.62 2.89
CA ALA A 145 18.35 -21.84 3.56
C ALA A 145 19.44 -22.76 4.12
N ILE A 146 20.68 -22.25 4.18
CA ILE A 146 21.86 -23.05 4.58
C ILE A 146 21.78 -23.67 5.99
N PHE A 147 20.93 -23.13 6.86
CA PHE A 147 20.66 -23.60 8.22
C PHE A 147 19.18 -24.01 8.43
N GLU A 148 18.47 -24.44 7.38
CA GLU A 148 17.04 -24.77 7.50
C GLU A 148 16.76 -26.20 7.96
N SER A 149 17.63 -27.17 7.61
CA SER A 149 17.40 -28.59 7.87
C SER A 149 18.57 -29.23 8.60
N GLU A 150 18.28 -29.93 9.70
CA GLU A 150 19.24 -30.81 10.38
C GLU A 150 19.47 -32.12 9.61
N GLU A 151 18.46 -32.59 8.88
CA GLU A 151 18.51 -33.85 8.15
C GLU A 151 19.26 -33.73 6.82
N ASN A 152 19.09 -32.60 6.13
CA ASN A 152 19.74 -32.31 4.84
C ASN A 152 20.34 -30.89 4.86
N PRO A 153 21.39 -30.65 5.66
CA PRO A 153 21.98 -29.33 5.72
C PRO A 153 22.77 -29.02 4.45
N GLU A 154 22.54 -27.82 3.92
CA GLU A 154 23.37 -27.24 2.85
C GLU A 154 24.68 -26.64 3.42
N THR A 155 24.94 -26.87 4.71
CA THR A 155 26.16 -26.47 5.41
C THR A 155 26.94 -27.71 5.86
N THR A 156 28.27 -27.67 5.76
CA THR A 156 29.16 -28.71 6.31
C THR A 156 30.41 -28.11 6.95
N TYR A 157 30.97 -28.82 7.92
CA TYR A 157 32.24 -28.44 8.59
C TYR A 157 33.47 -29.14 8.00
N PHE A 158 33.26 -29.92 6.95
CA PHE A 158 34.32 -30.64 6.25
C PHE A 158 34.53 -30.03 4.88
N ASP A 159 35.78 -29.86 4.48
CA ASP A 159 36.10 -29.48 3.11
C ASP A 159 35.80 -30.67 2.19
N ARG A 160 34.83 -30.51 1.30
CA ARG A 160 34.41 -31.54 0.34
C ARG A 160 34.90 -31.25 -1.08
N GLU A 161 35.43 -30.05 -1.34
CA GLU A 161 35.77 -29.58 -2.69
C GLU A 161 37.09 -28.80 -2.69
N SER A 162 38.00 -29.15 -3.61
CA SER A 162 39.34 -28.55 -3.66
C SER A 162 39.38 -27.28 -4.53
N VAL A 163 38.53 -26.30 -4.21
CA VAL A 163 38.52 -24.99 -4.90
C VAL A 163 39.75 -24.17 -4.48
N PRO A 164 40.52 -23.60 -5.43
CA PRO A 164 41.67 -22.77 -5.10
C PRO A 164 41.30 -21.58 -4.21
N LEU A 165 42.13 -21.30 -3.20
CA LEU A 165 41.88 -20.24 -2.21
C LEU A 165 41.67 -18.86 -2.85
N GLU A 166 42.39 -18.59 -3.94
CA GLU A 166 42.34 -17.33 -4.70
C GLU A 166 41.03 -17.13 -5.47
N GLU A 167 40.34 -18.22 -5.82
CA GLU A 167 39.07 -18.20 -6.55
C GLU A 167 37.86 -18.10 -5.60
N ARG A 168 38.06 -18.41 -4.31
CA ARG A 168 36.99 -18.43 -3.31
C ARG A 168 37.13 -17.37 -2.21
N GLN A 169 37.91 -16.30 -2.38
CA GLN A 169 37.99 -15.23 -1.37
C GLN A 169 36.69 -14.43 -1.25
N LEU A 170 36.37 -13.98 -0.03
CA LEU A 170 35.30 -13.01 0.19
C LEU A 170 35.58 -11.70 -0.55
N GLN A 171 34.53 -11.12 -1.10
CA GLN A 171 34.61 -9.81 -1.76
C GLN A 171 33.67 -8.83 -1.05
N ILE A 172 34.14 -7.62 -0.78
CA ILE A 172 33.37 -6.58 -0.08
C ILE A 172 33.18 -5.40 -1.01
N ILE A 173 31.93 -4.99 -1.18
CA ILE A 173 31.53 -3.76 -1.85
C ILE A 173 30.93 -2.84 -0.81
N THR A 174 31.51 -1.66 -0.60
CA THR A 174 30.96 -0.72 0.38
C THR A 174 29.81 0.08 -0.23
N ARG A 175 28.78 0.44 0.56
CA ARG A 175 27.68 1.31 0.11
C ARG A 175 28.16 2.62 -0.52
N GLU A 176 29.32 3.14 -0.12
CA GLU A 176 29.87 4.39 -0.67
C GLU A 176 30.49 4.23 -2.06
N GLU A 177 30.90 3.01 -2.44
CA GLU A 177 31.39 2.72 -3.80
C GLU A 177 30.28 2.72 -4.85
N LEU A 178 29.03 2.51 -4.41
CA LEU A 178 27.89 2.50 -5.32
C LEU A 178 27.47 3.95 -5.67
N PRO A 179 27.34 4.31 -6.96
CA PRO A 179 26.86 5.62 -7.37
C PRO A 179 25.44 5.90 -6.87
N SER A 180 25.20 7.18 -6.54
CA SER A 180 23.89 7.65 -6.10
C SER A 180 23.05 8.16 -7.28
N ILE A 181 21.78 7.79 -7.27
CA ILE A 181 20.71 8.31 -8.11
C ILE A 181 19.75 9.06 -7.20
N HIS A 182 19.30 10.24 -7.63
CA HIS A 182 18.43 11.11 -6.83
C HIS A 182 17.10 11.42 -7.50
N GLU A 183 16.98 11.18 -8.80
CA GLU A 183 15.80 11.51 -9.57
C GLU A 183 15.52 10.49 -10.67
N ALA A 184 14.25 10.44 -11.08
CA ALA A 184 13.81 9.80 -12.31
C ALA A 184 12.94 10.77 -13.11
N ILE A 185 12.95 10.62 -14.43
CA ILE A 185 12.23 11.47 -15.37
C ILE A 185 11.10 10.64 -15.99
N VAL A 186 9.86 11.06 -15.77
CA VAL A 186 8.67 10.40 -16.35
C VAL A 186 7.82 11.47 -17.05
N GLY A 187 7.62 11.31 -18.36
CA GLY A 187 6.87 12.30 -19.16
C GLY A 187 7.46 13.71 -19.13
N GLY A 188 8.78 13.84 -18.91
CA GLY A 188 9.47 15.12 -18.78
C GLY A 188 9.37 15.76 -17.37
N VAL A 189 8.73 15.10 -16.42
CA VAL A 189 8.64 15.52 -15.02
C VAL A 189 9.73 14.84 -14.20
N HIS A 190 10.46 15.61 -13.41
CA HIS A 190 11.47 15.10 -12.47
C HIS A 190 10.80 14.65 -11.18
N HIS A 191 11.03 13.40 -10.79
CA HIS A 191 10.55 12.80 -9.56
C HIS A 191 11.72 12.54 -8.62
N ASN A 192 11.62 13.03 -7.38
CA ASN A 192 12.63 12.82 -6.35
C ASN A 192 12.58 11.38 -5.83
N LEU A 193 13.74 10.71 -5.80
CA LEU A 193 13.91 9.34 -5.30
C LEU A 193 14.58 9.30 -3.91
N GLY A 194 14.97 10.45 -3.36
CA GLY A 194 15.87 10.51 -2.21
C GLY A 194 17.30 10.17 -2.63
N THR A 195 17.90 9.17 -2.00
CA THR A 195 19.15 8.55 -2.48
C THR A 195 18.88 7.10 -2.81
N LEU A 196 19.15 6.69 -4.04
CA LEU A 196 19.09 5.31 -4.49
C LEU A 196 20.47 4.88 -4.98
N LYS A 197 20.93 3.70 -4.59
CA LYS A 197 22.21 3.12 -5.03
C LYS A 197 21.99 1.68 -5.50
N ASN A 198 21.92 1.50 -6.82
CA ASN A 198 21.67 0.20 -7.46
C ASN A 198 22.88 -0.72 -7.29
N PHE A 199 22.67 -1.98 -6.91
CA PHE A 199 23.78 -2.93 -6.79
C PHE A 199 24.31 -3.33 -8.18
N SER A 200 23.44 -3.36 -9.19
CA SER A 200 23.79 -3.61 -10.60
C SER A 200 24.72 -2.56 -11.22
N SER A 201 24.96 -1.43 -10.55
CA SER A 201 25.97 -0.45 -10.96
C SER A 201 27.41 -0.91 -10.70
N ASN A 202 27.59 -1.96 -9.90
CA ASN A 202 28.86 -2.63 -9.67
C ASN A 202 28.91 -3.93 -10.49
N THR A 203 29.94 -4.08 -11.32
CA THR A 203 30.08 -5.22 -12.25
C THR A 203 30.06 -6.58 -11.55
N LEU A 204 30.73 -6.70 -10.41
CA LEU A 204 30.74 -7.94 -9.65
C LEU A 204 29.33 -8.29 -9.16
N LEU A 205 28.65 -7.36 -8.49
CA LEU A 205 27.28 -7.62 -8.00
C LEU A 205 26.30 -7.91 -9.15
N GLN A 206 26.46 -7.25 -10.30
CA GLN A 206 25.68 -7.50 -11.50
C GLN A 206 25.88 -8.92 -12.05
N GLU A 207 27.12 -9.42 -12.07
CA GLU A 207 27.44 -10.77 -12.54
C GLU A 207 26.99 -11.87 -11.55
N LEU A 208 26.98 -11.55 -10.26
CA LEU A 208 26.66 -12.49 -9.19
C LEU A 208 25.17 -12.70 -8.97
N PHE A 209 24.36 -11.66 -9.15
CA PHE A 209 22.93 -11.77 -8.87
C PHE A 209 22.22 -12.52 -10.00
N PRO A 210 21.33 -13.47 -9.65
CA PRO A 210 20.61 -14.22 -10.67
C PRO A 210 19.67 -13.30 -11.42
N SER A 211 19.30 -13.73 -12.63
CA SER A 211 18.45 -12.95 -13.54
C SER A 211 17.01 -12.75 -13.03
N ASN A 212 16.67 -13.11 -11.80
CA ASN A 212 15.38 -12.90 -11.16
C ASN A 212 15.51 -12.10 -9.85
N PHE A 213 16.64 -11.43 -9.62
CA PHE A 213 16.87 -10.66 -8.41
C PHE A 213 17.60 -9.35 -8.70
N SER A 214 17.10 -8.26 -8.13
CA SER A 214 17.80 -6.99 -8.06
C SER A 214 17.59 -6.33 -6.71
N CYS A 215 18.59 -5.57 -6.27
CA CYS A 215 18.60 -4.95 -4.96
C CYS A 215 19.28 -3.57 -5.02
N SER A 216 18.81 -2.65 -4.20
CA SER A 216 19.35 -1.30 -4.09
C SER A 216 19.31 -0.80 -2.65
N TRP A 217 20.30 -0.01 -2.26
CA TRP A 217 20.15 0.84 -1.08
C TRP A 217 19.25 2.02 -1.42
N VAL A 218 18.30 2.33 -0.54
CA VAL A 218 17.45 3.53 -0.65
C VAL A 218 17.47 4.33 0.65
N LYS A 219 17.44 5.66 0.54
CA LYS A 219 17.42 6.59 1.67
C LYS A 219 16.43 7.72 1.41
N LEU A 220 15.64 8.06 2.42
CA LEU A 220 14.96 9.35 2.50
C LEU A 220 15.50 10.13 3.71
N GLU A 221 15.87 11.38 3.47
CA GLU A 221 16.33 12.35 4.47
C GLU A 221 15.16 13.15 5.06
N ASN A 222 15.45 14.01 6.04
CA ASN A 222 14.50 14.89 6.72
C ASN A 222 13.47 15.55 5.78
N GLY A 223 12.20 15.15 5.92
CA GLY A 223 11.08 15.72 5.15
C GLY A 223 11.01 15.30 3.68
N GLN A 224 11.87 14.38 3.23
CA GLN A 224 11.81 13.87 1.86
C GLN A 224 10.67 12.88 1.67
N SER A 225 10.20 12.77 0.43
CA SER A 225 9.22 11.77 0.03
C SER A 225 9.57 11.17 -1.33
N LEU A 226 9.30 9.88 -1.46
CA LEU A 226 9.13 9.20 -2.72
C LEU A 226 7.63 9.21 -3.03
N ALA A 227 7.25 9.87 -4.12
CA ALA A 227 5.86 10.05 -4.51
C ALA A 227 5.14 8.70 -4.73
N PRO A 228 3.82 8.64 -4.50
CA PRO A 228 3.02 7.45 -4.81
C PRO A 228 3.19 7.00 -6.25
N HIS A 229 3.48 5.71 -6.43
CA HIS A 229 3.70 5.08 -7.73
C HIS A 229 3.29 3.60 -7.71
N ARG A 230 3.27 3.01 -8.91
CA ARG A 230 3.02 1.59 -9.17
C ARG A 230 4.06 1.01 -10.11
N HIS A 231 4.27 -0.29 -10.03
CA HIS A 231 5.06 -1.06 -10.98
C HIS A 231 4.38 -2.41 -11.25
N GLN A 232 4.85 -3.15 -12.26
CA GLN A 232 4.24 -4.41 -12.72
C GLN A 232 4.90 -5.66 -12.11
N GLU A 233 5.84 -5.48 -11.17
CA GLU A 233 6.47 -6.59 -10.47
C GLU A 233 6.15 -6.57 -8.97
N ASP A 234 6.30 -7.71 -8.30
CA ASP A 234 6.36 -7.74 -6.84
C ASP A 234 7.69 -7.14 -6.36
N SER A 235 7.64 -6.38 -5.27
CA SER A 235 8.81 -5.80 -4.65
C SER A 235 8.75 -5.81 -3.12
N MET A 236 9.89 -5.55 -2.49
CA MET A 236 10.01 -5.51 -1.05
C MET A 236 10.89 -4.33 -0.62
N ILE A 237 10.46 -3.64 0.43
CA ILE A 237 11.22 -2.58 1.09
C ILE A 237 11.52 -3.02 2.52
N ILE A 238 12.81 -3.17 2.84
CA ILE A 238 13.26 -3.66 4.13
C ILE A 238 13.96 -2.53 4.88
N LEU A 239 13.37 -2.02 5.96
CA LEU A 239 13.94 -0.90 6.71
C LEU A 239 15.13 -1.37 7.55
N THR A 240 16.32 -0.88 7.25
CA THR A 240 17.57 -1.28 7.91
C THR A 240 17.99 -0.30 9.00
N GLU A 241 17.66 0.97 8.85
CA GLU A 241 18.01 2.05 9.79
C GLU A 241 16.88 3.07 9.90
N GLY A 242 16.75 3.72 11.05
CA GLY A 242 15.85 4.87 11.21
C GLY A 242 14.36 4.55 11.20
N LYS A 243 13.56 5.56 10.80
CA LYS A 243 12.10 5.54 10.79
C LYS A 243 11.57 6.38 9.63
N GLY A 244 10.38 6.04 9.16
CA GLY A 244 9.67 6.76 8.12
C GLY A 244 8.18 6.45 8.17
N CYS A 245 7.49 6.69 7.06
CA CYS A 245 6.07 6.45 6.92
C CYS A 245 5.81 5.86 5.53
N PHE A 246 5.01 4.82 5.46
CA PHE A 246 4.37 4.43 4.21
C PHE A 246 3.36 5.52 3.85
N ALA A 247 3.37 6.01 2.61
CA ALA A 247 2.58 7.16 2.19
C ALA A 247 2.00 6.94 0.79
N ALA A 248 0.87 6.25 0.73
CA ALA A 248 0.05 6.11 -0.46
C ALA A 248 -1.44 6.16 -0.08
N ASP A 249 -2.22 5.12 -0.39
CA ASP A 249 -3.67 5.08 -0.09
C ASP A 249 -3.96 5.18 1.42
N LYS A 250 -3.05 4.62 2.21
CA LYS A 250 -3.03 4.71 3.67
C LYS A 250 -1.69 5.27 4.10
N GLU A 251 -1.67 5.88 5.28
CA GLU A 251 -0.46 6.32 5.93
C GLU A 251 -0.26 5.58 7.25
N PHE A 252 0.93 5.03 7.46
CA PHE A 252 1.28 4.38 8.72
C PHE A 252 2.79 4.42 8.97
N PRO A 253 3.22 4.51 10.24
CA PRO A 253 4.62 4.62 10.59
C PRO A 253 5.36 3.32 10.29
N LEU A 254 6.59 3.46 9.83
CA LEU A 254 7.54 2.39 9.60
C LEU A 254 8.78 2.61 10.46
N LYS A 255 9.36 1.52 10.96
CA LYS A 255 10.60 1.54 11.74
C LYS A 255 11.56 0.48 11.25
N LYS A 256 12.84 0.65 11.62
CA LYS A 256 13.87 -0.38 11.46
C LYS A 256 13.35 -1.79 11.82
N GLY A 257 13.62 -2.74 10.92
CA GLY A 257 13.21 -4.14 11.04
C GLY A 257 11.84 -4.45 10.43
N ASP A 258 11.08 -3.44 10.00
CA ASP A 258 9.86 -3.67 9.22
C ASP A 258 10.20 -4.06 7.78
N ILE A 259 9.43 -5.00 7.25
CA ILE A 259 9.46 -5.48 5.87
C ILE A 259 8.13 -5.09 5.24
N VAL A 260 8.17 -4.28 4.19
CA VAL A 260 7.00 -3.90 3.40
C VAL A 260 7.03 -4.68 2.11
N PHE A 261 6.12 -5.63 1.95
CA PHE A 261 5.90 -6.34 0.69
C PHE A 261 4.87 -5.57 -0.14
N VAL A 262 5.24 -5.26 -1.38
CA VAL A 262 4.45 -4.48 -2.34
C VAL A 262 4.12 -5.38 -3.53
N PRO A 263 2.88 -5.88 -3.63
CA PRO A 263 2.48 -6.69 -4.77
C PRO A 263 2.47 -5.89 -6.08
N GLU A 264 2.52 -6.62 -7.20
CA GLU A 264 2.28 -6.08 -8.54
C GLU A 264 1.07 -5.13 -8.56
N GLY A 265 1.27 -3.94 -9.13
CA GLY A 265 0.22 -2.93 -9.31
C GLY A 265 -0.22 -2.20 -8.03
N ALA A 266 0.31 -2.56 -6.85
CA ALA A 266 -0.02 -1.88 -5.61
C ALA A 266 0.50 -0.44 -5.60
N ASN A 267 -0.37 0.51 -5.24
CA ASN A 267 0.03 1.90 -5.05
C ASN A 267 0.83 2.03 -3.76
N HIS A 268 2.03 2.60 -3.83
CA HIS A 268 2.88 2.77 -2.68
C HIS A 268 3.79 4.00 -2.83
N GLY A 269 4.22 4.53 -1.69
CA GLY A 269 5.10 5.67 -1.58
C GLY A 269 5.67 5.71 -0.17
N PHE A 270 6.68 6.54 0.05
CA PHE A 270 7.35 6.65 1.34
C PHE A 270 7.65 8.10 1.66
N LYS A 271 7.58 8.48 2.93
CA LYS A 271 8.01 9.80 3.38
C LYS A 271 8.65 9.75 4.75
N THR A 272 9.36 10.80 5.10
CA THR A 272 9.89 11.05 6.43
C THR A 272 9.26 12.32 6.99
N GLU A 273 9.01 12.36 8.29
CA GLU A 273 8.63 13.59 8.97
C GLU A 273 9.87 14.45 9.26
N ALA A 274 9.63 15.63 9.84
CA ALA A 274 10.71 16.50 10.31
C ALA A 274 11.63 15.74 11.30
N ASN A 275 12.94 15.83 11.08
CA ASN A 275 14.00 15.16 11.84
C ASN A 275 13.97 13.63 11.78
N GLN A 276 13.32 13.04 10.77
CA GLN A 276 13.38 11.61 10.49
C GLN A 276 14.22 11.32 9.24
N SER A 277 14.84 10.15 9.23
CA SER A 277 15.51 9.58 8.05
C SER A 277 15.47 8.08 8.17
N PHE A 278 15.55 7.37 7.05
CA PHE A 278 15.76 5.93 7.06
C PHE A 278 16.70 5.49 5.93
N TRP A 279 17.39 4.37 6.17
CA TRP A 279 17.92 3.53 5.11
C TRP A 279 17.05 2.28 5.00
N ALA A 280 16.85 1.83 3.77
CA ALA A 280 16.20 0.57 3.48
C ALA A 280 16.89 -0.11 2.30
N LEU A 281 16.55 -1.39 2.10
CA LEU A 281 16.84 -2.10 0.88
C LEU A 281 15.58 -2.19 0.05
N SER A 282 15.69 -1.87 -1.22
CA SER A 282 14.65 -2.10 -2.23
C SER A 282 15.02 -3.34 -3.02
N VAL A 283 14.22 -4.38 -2.87
CA VAL A 283 14.42 -5.69 -3.50
C VAL A 283 13.32 -5.89 -4.54
N GLN A 284 13.70 -6.29 -5.76
CA GLN A 284 12.77 -6.72 -6.79
C GLN A 284 13.11 -8.14 -7.21
N PHE A 285 12.08 -8.93 -7.52
CA PHE A 285 12.22 -10.29 -8.03
C PHE A 285 12.28 -10.31 -9.57
N ASN A 286 13.15 -9.46 -10.11
CA ASN A 286 13.34 -9.19 -11.53
C ASN A 286 14.82 -8.83 -11.79
N PRO A 287 15.39 -9.14 -12.97
CA PRO A 287 16.82 -8.91 -13.24
C PRO A 287 17.24 -7.44 -13.20
N THR A 288 16.30 -6.53 -13.46
CA THR A 288 16.56 -5.10 -13.48
C THR A 288 15.87 -4.45 -12.29
N GLY A 289 16.50 -3.45 -11.68
CA GLY A 289 15.88 -2.58 -10.69
C GLY A 289 14.84 -1.64 -11.30
N LEU A 290 14.00 -1.02 -10.47
CA LEU A 290 12.94 -0.11 -10.95
C LEU A 290 13.46 1.18 -11.58
N TYR A 291 14.61 1.66 -11.12
CA TYR A 291 15.18 2.97 -11.44
C TYR A 291 16.57 2.88 -12.10
N GLU A 292 16.93 1.73 -12.67
CA GLU A 292 18.22 1.57 -13.37
C GLU A 292 18.34 2.50 -14.59
N ASN A 293 17.24 2.70 -15.31
CA ASN A 293 17.13 3.72 -16.35
C ASN A 293 16.30 4.90 -15.83
N GLN A 294 16.96 6.03 -15.53
CA GLN A 294 16.31 7.22 -14.99
C GLN A 294 15.38 7.91 -15.99
N GLU A 295 15.60 7.76 -17.29
CA GLU A 295 14.77 8.38 -18.35
C GLU A 295 13.56 7.52 -18.73
N SER A 296 13.59 6.23 -18.34
CA SER A 296 12.52 5.28 -18.59
C SER A 296 12.42 4.31 -17.41
N PRO A 297 12.10 4.81 -16.20
CA PRO A 297 11.98 3.94 -15.04
C PRO A 297 10.77 3.02 -15.20
N ARG A 298 10.81 1.87 -14.54
CA ARG A 298 9.74 0.84 -14.64
C ARG A 298 8.63 1.09 -13.63
N VAL A 299 8.29 2.36 -13.43
CA VAL A 299 7.25 2.81 -12.49
C VAL A 299 6.32 3.81 -13.17
N ASN A 300 5.09 3.86 -12.70
CA ASN A 300 4.12 4.89 -13.05
C ASN A 300 3.82 5.72 -11.80
N PHE A 301 4.29 6.96 -11.77
CA PHE A 301 3.92 7.90 -10.70
C PHE A 301 2.48 8.37 -10.87
N LEU A 302 1.74 8.41 -9.77
CA LEU A 302 0.35 8.86 -9.81
C LEU A 302 0.29 10.38 -9.72
N SER A 303 -0.50 11.01 -10.59
CA SER A 303 -0.82 12.42 -10.43
C SER A 303 -1.61 12.66 -9.14
N LYS A 304 -1.61 13.90 -8.63
CA LYS A 304 -2.44 14.25 -7.47
C LYS A 304 -3.93 14.04 -7.74
N PHE A 305 -4.37 14.22 -8.99
CA PHE A 305 -5.71 13.87 -9.45
C PHE A 305 -6.02 12.39 -9.27
N ASP A 306 -5.15 11.51 -9.80
CA ASP A 306 -5.38 10.06 -9.71
C ASP A 306 -5.38 9.60 -8.25
N GLN A 307 -4.48 10.14 -7.42
CA GLN A 307 -4.45 9.87 -5.98
C GLN A 307 -5.78 10.27 -5.29
N LEU A 308 -6.37 11.40 -5.67
CA LEU A 308 -7.65 11.88 -5.14
C LEU A 308 -8.82 10.95 -5.49
N ILE A 309 -8.86 10.46 -6.73
CA ILE A 309 -9.88 9.51 -7.19
C ILE A 309 -9.74 8.17 -6.47
N GLU A 310 -8.53 7.62 -6.42
CA GLU A 310 -8.28 6.31 -5.81
C GLU A 310 -8.57 6.30 -4.33
N ARG A 311 -8.10 7.33 -3.61
CA ARG A 311 -8.42 7.52 -2.20
C ARG A 311 -9.93 7.60 -1.97
N ASN A 312 -10.67 8.29 -2.83
CA ASN A 312 -12.13 8.36 -2.71
C ASN A 312 -12.78 6.99 -2.81
N ASN A 313 -12.39 6.21 -3.81
CA ASN A 313 -12.92 4.88 -4.06
C ASN A 313 -12.60 3.95 -2.88
N GLN A 314 -11.41 4.06 -2.31
CA GLN A 314 -11.02 3.30 -1.11
C GLN A 314 -11.87 3.69 0.11
N ILE A 315 -12.05 4.99 0.37
CA ILE A 315 -12.92 5.46 1.47
C ILE A 315 -14.36 4.99 1.28
N ALA A 316 -14.89 5.09 0.07
CA ALA A 316 -16.25 4.65 -0.26
C ALA A 316 -16.43 3.14 -0.03
N GLN A 317 -15.44 2.34 -0.40
CA GLN A 317 -15.44 0.89 -0.18
C GLN A 317 -15.32 0.53 1.30
N ASP A 318 -14.44 1.20 2.04
CA ASP A 318 -14.29 1.02 3.49
C ASP A 318 -15.57 1.44 4.22
N PHE A 319 -16.21 2.53 3.80
CA PHE A 319 -17.50 2.98 4.29
C PHE A 319 -18.59 1.91 4.09
N TYR A 320 -18.71 1.36 2.89
CA TYR A 320 -19.68 0.29 2.60
C TYR A 320 -19.45 -0.98 3.44
N ASN A 321 -18.19 -1.42 3.54
CA ASN A 321 -17.84 -2.67 4.23
C ASN A 321 -18.03 -2.59 5.76
N ASN A 322 -17.72 -1.43 6.34
CA ASN A 322 -17.63 -1.25 7.78
C ASN A 322 -18.87 -0.62 8.41
N ASN A 323 -19.72 0.06 7.63
CA ASN A 323 -20.93 0.68 8.18
C ASN A 323 -22.04 -0.38 8.37
N HIS A 324 -22.47 -0.55 9.62
CA HIS A 324 -23.45 -1.57 10.02
C HIS A 324 -24.83 -1.37 9.39
N THR A 325 -25.18 -0.15 8.95
CA THR A 325 -26.45 0.16 8.30
C THR A 325 -26.66 -0.69 7.03
N PHE A 326 -25.59 -1.00 6.29
CA PHE A 326 -25.63 -1.89 5.11
C PHE A 326 -25.82 -3.38 5.47
N LYS A 327 -25.93 -3.72 6.76
CA LYS A 327 -26.19 -5.09 7.23
C LYS A 327 -27.59 -5.23 7.81
N ILE A 328 -28.36 -4.14 7.90
CA ILE A 328 -29.71 -4.12 8.46
C ILE A 328 -30.72 -4.63 7.43
N SER A 329 -31.56 -5.58 7.85
CA SER A 329 -32.69 -6.06 7.05
C SER A 329 -33.90 -5.12 7.19
N ILE A 330 -34.42 -4.66 6.06
CA ILE A 330 -35.67 -3.90 5.97
C ILE A 330 -36.82 -4.87 5.68
N ASP A 331 -37.32 -5.50 6.74
CA ASP A 331 -38.27 -6.61 6.70
C ASP A 331 -39.71 -6.22 7.10
N SER A 332 -39.94 -4.93 7.38
CA SER A 332 -41.25 -4.42 7.76
C SER A 332 -41.58 -3.12 7.03
N LEU A 333 -42.88 -2.88 6.82
CA LEU A 333 -43.38 -1.63 6.29
C LEU A 333 -43.00 -0.44 7.18
N GLU A 334 -42.91 -0.65 8.49
CA GLU A 334 -42.48 0.38 9.45
C GLU A 334 -41.02 0.79 9.23
N LYS A 335 -40.09 -0.16 9.09
CA LYS A 335 -38.68 0.15 8.79
C LYS A 335 -38.51 0.80 7.44
N GLN A 336 -39.22 0.30 6.42
CA GLN A 336 -39.22 0.93 5.10
C GLN A 336 -39.72 2.38 5.18
N ASN A 337 -40.75 2.60 5.98
CA ASN A 337 -41.26 3.93 6.24
C ASN A 337 -40.20 4.80 6.95
N THR A 338 -39.58 4.34 8.02
CA THR A 338 -38.51 5.08 8.71
C THR A 338 -37.34 5.42 7.78
N LEU A 339 -36.95 4.48 6.91
CA LEU A 339 -35.92 4.70 5.89
C LEU A 339 -36.28 5.89 4.99
N LEU A 340 -37.48 5.89 4.42
CA LEU A 340 -37.94 6.98 3.55
C LEU A 340 -38.04 8.32 4.29
N ASP A 341 -38.36 8.31 5.59
CA ASP A 341 -38.39 9.52 6.42
C ASP A 341 -37.01 10.14 6.56
N CYS A 342 -36.00 9.30 6.81
CA CYS A 342 -34.63 9.75 6.90
C CYS A 342 -34.14 10.30 5.55
N LEU A 343 -34.47 9.62 4.45
CA LEU A 343 -34.12 10.07 3.10
C LEU A 343 -34.79 11.40 2.73
N GLN A 344 -35.99 11.69 3.23
CA GLN A 344 -36.62 13.00 3.02
C GLN A 344 -35.77 14.13 3.61
N VAL A 345 -35.18 13.94 4.79
CA VAL A 345 -34.33 14.94 5.43
C VAL A 345 -33.16 15.29 4.52
N MET A 346 -32.47 14.28 3.96
CA MET A 346 -31.40 14.50 2.99
C MET A 346 -31.93 15.17 1.72
N SER A 347 -33.01 14.66 1.13
CA SER A 347 -33.55 15.17 -0.13
C SER A 347 -33.96 16.64 -0.05
N ASP A 348 -34.56 17.09 1.06
CA ASP A 348 -34.90 18.49 1.29
C ASP A 348 -33.65 19.39 1.38
N HIS A 349 -32.58 18.93 2.03
CA HIS A 349 -31.33 19.67 2.12
C HIS A 349 -30.55 19.66 0.81
N PHE A 350 -30.54 18.53 0.12
CA PHE A 350 -29.88 18.35 -1.15
C PHE A 350 -30.50 19.25 -2.23
N GLN A 351 -31.84 19.38 -2.26
CA GLN A 351 -32.49 20.35 -3.14
C GLN A 351 -32.00 21.79 -2.88
N ARG A 352 -31.87 22.21 -1.61
CA ARG A 352 -31.33 23.53 -1.23
C ARG A 352 -29.86 23.68 -1.63
N LEU A 353 -29.07 22.62 -1.40
CA LEU A 353 -27.66 22.55 -1.79
C LEU A 353 -27.51 22.80 -3.30
N MET A 354 -28.33 22.15 -4.14
CA MET A 354 -28.25 22.30 -5.59
C MET A 354 -28.60 23.72 -6.06
N TYR A 355 -29.64 24.35 -5.49
CA TYR A 355 -29.94 25.77 -5.78
C TYR A 355 -28.75 26.68 -5.46
N LEU A 356 -28.16 26.51 -4.27
CA LEU A 356 -27.00 27.32 -3.86
C LEU A 356 -25.78 27.06 -4.73
N ARG A 357 -25.54 25.80 -5.09
CA ARG A 357 -24.40 25.40 -5.92
C ARG A 357 -24.45 26.08 -7.30
N VAL A 358 -25.63 26.11 -7.93
CA VAL A 358 -25.81 26.82 -9.19
C VAL A 358 -25.71 28.33 -8.99
N GLY A 359 -26.36 28.88 -7.96
CA GLY A 359 -26.40 30.32 -7.70
C GLY A 359 -25.05 30.95 -7.31
N LEU A 360 -24.16 30.17 -6.70
CA LEU A 360 -22.81 30.61 -6.29
C LEU A 360 -21.73 30.34 -7.34
N CYS A 361 -22.08 29.69 -8.47
CA CYS A 361 -21.11 29.35 -9.49
C CYS A 361 -20.77 30.56 -10.36
N ASP A 362 -19.49 30.92 -10.40
CA ASP A 362 -18.93 32.01 -11.20
C ASP A 362 -18.14 31.54 -12.43
N SER A 363 -17.96 30.22 -12.59
CA SER A 363 -17.24 29.63 -13.72
C SER A 363 -18.19 29.02 -14.75
N LYS A 364 -18.01 29.36 -16.03
CA LYS A 364 -18.80 28.80 -17.14
C LYS A 364 -18.68 27.27 -17.27
N ALA A 365 -17.47 26.72 -17.11
CA ALA A 365 -17.23 25.27 -17.26
C ALA A 365 -17.97 24.48 -16.17
N HIS A 366 -17.69 24.82 -14.90
CA HIS A 366 -18.42 24.32 -13.73
C HIS A 366 -19.94 24.53 -13.82
N GLY A 367 -20.39 25.73 -14.22
CA GLY A 367 -21.80 26.07 -14.31
C GLY A 367 -22.59 25.18 -15.27
N LYS A 368 -21.96 24.69 -16.34
CA LYS A 368 -22.59 23.69 -17.23
C LYS A 368 -22.88 22.39 -16.46
N VAL A 369 -21.88 21.83 -15.79
CA VAL A 369 -22.01 20.59 -15.01
C VAL A 369 -23.02 20.76 -13.89
N PHE A 370 -22.97 21.89 -13.18
CA PHE A 370 -23.82 22.12 -12.01
C PHE A 370 -25.28 22.32 -12.41
N MET A 371 -25.53 22.98 -13.55
CA MET A 371 -26.87 23.15 -14.08
C MET A 371 -27.45 21.83 -14.59
N GLU A 372 -26.66 21.03 -15.30
CA GLU A 372 -27.06 19.70 -15.77
C GLU A 372 -27.52 18.83 -14.60
N HIS A 373 -26.66 18.67 -13.59
CA HIS A 373 -27.00 17.92 -12.38
C HIS A 373 -28.20 18.51 -11.63
N PHE A 374 -28.30 19.84 -11.49
CA PHE A 374 -29.46 20.47 -10.84
C PHE A 374 -30.78 20.16 -11.55
N LEU A 375 -30.80 20.15 -12.89
CA LEU A 375 -32.02 19.91 -13.66
C LEU A 375 -32.51 18.47 -13.53
N GLU A 376 -31.59 17.52 -13.40
CA GLU A 376 -31.91 16.11 -13.16
C GLU A 376 -32.49 15.92 -11.75
N GLU A 377 -31.93 16.59 -10.75
CA GLU A 377 -32.33 16.46 -9.35
C GLU A 377 -33.54 17.31 -8.94
N LEU A 378 -34.02 18.18 -9.84
CA LEU A 378 -35.04 19.15 -9.51
C LEU A 378 -36.40 18.49 -9.22
N GLY A 379 -36.82 18.58 -7.96
CA GLY A 379 -38.12 18.16 -7.50
C GLY A 379 -38.16 16.75 -6.91
N HIS A 380 -37.04 16.02 -6.86
CA HIS A 380 -36.94 14.72 -6.22
C HIS A 380 -37.48 14.73 -4.78
N ASN A 381 -37.20 15.79 -4.03
CA ASN A 381 -37.69 15.93 -2.65
C ASN A 381 -39.22 16.04 -2.55
N LYS A 382 -39.88 16.69 -3.51
CA LYS A 382 -41.35 16.79 -3.58
C LYS A 382 -41.97 15.47 -4.01
N SER A 383 -41.34 14.76 -4.94
CA SER A 383 -41.75 13.43 -5.37
C SER A 383 -41.73 12.45 -4.20
N LEU A 384 -40.62 12.41 -3.44
CA LEU A 384 -40.51 11.58 -2.23
C LEU A 384 -41.56 11.93 -1.16
N ALA A 385 -41.81 13.22 -0.93
CA ALA A 385 -42.83 13.66 0.03
C ALA A 385 -44.24 13.19 -0.37
N LYS A 386 -44.55 13.24 -1.68
CA LYS A 386 -45.83 12.76 -2.24
C LYS A 386 -45.97 11.25 -2.12
N GLU A 387 -44.89 10.50 -2.30
CA GLU A 387 -44.86 9.05 -2.13
C GLU A 387 -45.09 8.65 -0.66
N ARG A 388 -44.41 9.30 0.29
CA ARG A 388 -44.48 8.98 1.72
C ARG A 388 -45.85 9.24 2.36
N LYS A 389 -46.61 10.24 1.87
CA LYS A 389 -47.94 10.63 2.38
C LYS A 389 -48.01 10.86 3.90
N ARG A 390 -46.93 11.33 4.52
CA ARG A 390 -46.87 11.64 5.96
C ARG A 390 -45.80 12.69 6.26
N GLU A 391 -45.86 13.23 7.48
CA GLU A 391 -44.92 14.27 7.92
C GLU A 391 -43.49 13.74 7.97
N LYS A 392 -42.52 14.63 7.75
CA LYS A 392 -41.10 14.29 7.90
C LYS A 392 -40.76 14.06 9.37
N ILE A 393 -39.83 13.14 9.61
CA ILE A 393 -39.19 13.03 10.92
C ILE A 393 -38.34 14.28 11.17
N TRP A 394 -38.26 14.69 12.43
CA TRP A 394 -37.22 15.58 12.89
C TRP A 394 -36.26 14.79 13.77
N ASP A 395 -35.00 14.70 13.35
CA ASP A 395 -33.91 14.10 14.12
C ASP A 395 -32.73 15.07 14.10
N PRO A 396 -32.18 15.45 15.27
CA PRO A 396 -31.14 16.47 15.35
C PRO A 396 -29.85 16.06 14.64
N ILE A 397 -29.51 14.77 14.59
CA ILE A 397 -28.30 14.28 13.94
C ILE A 397 -28.49 14.28 12.42
N LEU A 398 -29.64 13.81 11.92
CA LEU A 398 -29.95 13.86 10.48
C LEU A 398 -30.03 15.30 9.96
N GLU A 399 -30.73 16.19 10.66
CA GLU A 399 -30.86 17.59 10.27
C GLU A 399 -29.50 18.31 10.31
N SER A 400 -28.68 18.09 11.35
CA SER A 400 -27.37 18.76 11.48
C SER A 400 -26.36 18.27 10.44
N SER A 401 -26.30 16.96 10.18
CA SER A 401 -25.39 16.38 9.18
C SER A 401 -25.75 16.85 7.76
N CYS A 402 -27.03 16.89 7.40
CA CYS A 402 -27.47 17.41 6.10
C CYS A 402 -27.27 18.93 5.98
N ALA A 403 -27.55 19.70 7.05
CA ALA A 403 -27.34 21.15 7.07
C ALA A 403 -25.86 21.52 6.93
N TRP A 404 -24.93 20.69 7.42
CA TRP A 404 -23.50 20.90 7.26
C TRP A 404 -23.10 21.04 5.79
N PHE A 405 -23.59 20.17 4.90
CA PHE A 405 -23.29 20.25 3.46
C PHE A 405 -23.81 21.56 2.84
N VAL A 406 -25.05 21.95 3.20
CA VAL A 406 -25.67 23.20 2.71
C VAL A 406 -24.87 24.41 3.16
N GLN A 407 -24.45 24.45 4.44
CA GLN A 407 -23.66 25.55 4.99
C GLN A 407 -22.25 25.59 4.38
N ARG A 408 -21.61 24.42 4.24
CA ARG A 408 -20.27 24.32 3.68
C ARG A 408 -20.21 24.84 2.25
N ASN A 409 -21.25 24.60 1.46
CA ASN A 409 -21.36 25.07 0.07
C ASN A 409 -21.18 26.59 -0.13
N TYR A 410 -21.50 27.41 0.88
CA TYR A 410 -21.26 28.87 0.83
C TYR A 410 -19.77 29.25 0.87
N LEU A 411 -18.93 28.38 1.43
CA LEU A 411 -17.52 28.64 1.69
C LEU A 411 -16.59 28.00 0.67
N LEU A 412 -17.08 27.03 -0.09
CA LEU A 412 -16.28 26.27 -1.05
C LEU A 412 -16.13 27.01 -2.38
N ASP A 413 -14.99 26.81 -3.05
CA ASP A 413 -14.86 27.14 -4.47
C ASP A 413 -15.60 26.11 -5.37
N ASN A 414 -15.65 26.33 -6.68
CA ASN A 414 -16.38 25.41 -7.57
C ASN A 414 -15.77 24.00 -7.61
N SER A 415 -14.45 23.88 -7.56
CA SER A 415 -13.75 22.61 -7.62
C SER A 415 -13.96 21.82 -6.33
N GLU A 416 -13.90 22.48 -5.18
CA GLU A 416 -14.27 21.93 -3.87
C GLU A 416 -15.74 21.46 -3.82
N ARG A 417 -16.66 22.15 -4.50
CA ARG A 417 -18.05 21.69 -4.63
C ARG A 417 -18.17 20.38 -5.40
N ILE A 418 -17.31 20.13 -6.38
CA ILE A 418 -17.25 18.83 -7.08
C ILE A 418 -16.80 17.74 -6.10
N ILE A 419 -15.78 18.00 -5.29
CA ILE A 419 -15.31 17.04 -4.26
C ILE A 419 -16.47 16.68 -3.33
N MET A 420 -17.12 17.68 -2.75
CA MET A 420 -18.16 17.46 -1.74
C MET A 420 -19.39 16.78 -2.33
N VAL A 421 -19.84 17.19 -3.53
CA VAL A 421 -21.08 16.67 -4.11
C VAL A 421 -20.82 15.37 -4.87
N GLN A 422 -20.04 15.40 -5.95
CA GLN A 422 -19.86 14.22 -6.80
C GLN A 422 -19.08 13.12 -6.11
N MET A 423 -17.92 13.44 -5.55
CA MET A 423 -17.07 12.39 -5.00
C MET A 423 -17.63 11.82 -3.69
N VAL A 424 -18.45 12.56 -2.95
CA VAL A 424 -18.92 12.11 -1.63
C VAL A 424 -20.44 11.89 -1.60
N LEU A 425 -21.26 12.91 -1.84
CA LEU A 425 -22.72 12.76 -1.77
C LEU A 425 -23.24 11.78 -2.82
N GLU A 426 -22.90 11.96 -4.09
CA GLU A 426 -23.35 11.07 -5.17
C GLU A 426 -22.74 9.69 -5.04
N LYS A 427 -21.45 9.58 -4.70
CA LYS A 427 -20.82 8.28 -4.47
C LYS A 427 -21.50 7.50 -3.35
N CYS A 428 -21.84 8.19 -2.25
CA CYS A 428 -22.58 7.58 -1.15
C CYS A 428 -24.00 7.20 -1.57
N ALA A 429 -24.70 8.07 -2.30
CA ALA A 429 -26.03 7.80 -2.83
C ALA A 429 -26.02 6.55 -3.74
N HIS A 430 -25.08 6.48 -4.67
CA HIS A 430 -24.89 5.34 -5.55
C HIS A 430 -24.72 4.02 -4.78
N LEU A 431 -23.82 3.99 -3.78
CA LEU A 431 -23.63 2.81 -2.93
C LEU A 431 -24.89 2.45 -2.13
N PHE A 432 -25.55 3.46 -1.57
CA PHE A 432 -26.73 3.31 -0.73
C PHE A 432 -27.93 2.76 -1.52
N TYR A 433 -28.30 3.42 -2.62
CA TYR A 433 -29.43 3.00 -3.43
C TYR A 433 -29.15 1.68 -4.14
N SER A 434 -27.93 1.43 -4.62
CA SER A 434 -27.55 0.13 -5.17
C SER A 434 -27.70 -1.00 -4.15
N HIS A 435 -27.34 -0.77 -2.89
CA HIS A 435 -27.54 -1.76 -1.83
C HIS A 435 -29.03 -1.99 -1.53
N PHE A 436 -29.75 -0.95 -1.14
CA PHE A 436 -31.14 -1.09 -0.68
C PHE A 436 -32.12 -1.45 -1.79
N ALA A 437 -31.86 -1.05 -3.03
CA ALA A 437 -32.66 -1.53 -4.16
C ALA A 437 -32.50 -3.04 -4.37
N ASN A 438 -31.41 -3.67 -3.94
CA ASN A 438 -31.24 -5.12 -4.06
C ASN A 438 -31.77 -5.90 -2.84
N THR A 439 -31.99 -5.25 -1.70
CA THR A 439 -32.44 -5.90 -0.46
C THR A 439 -33.93 -5.69 -0.17
N LEU A 440 -34.55 -4.64 -0.70
CA LEU A 440 -35.98 -4.37 -0.50
C LEU A 440 -36.88 -5.27 -1.36
N GLN A 441 -37.93 -5.83 -0.73
CA GLN A 441 -38.94 -6.64 -1.43
C GLN A 441 -39.84 -5.80 -2.35
N GLU A 442 -40.25 -4.62 -1.87
CA GLU A 442 -40.98 -3.62 -2.64
C GLU A 442 -40.17 -2.32 -2.64
N LYS A 443 -39.84 -1.83 -3.84
CA LYS A 443 -39.01 -0.61 -4.02
C LYS A 443 -39.92 0.60 -4.16
N SER A 444 -39.59 1.68 -3.45
CA SER A 444 -40.22 2.98 -3.68
C SER A 444 -39.88 3.50 -5.08
N GLU A 445 -40.71 4.40 -5.61
CA GLU A 445 -40.43 5.13 -6.85
C GLU A 445 -39.14 5.92 -6.71
N HIS A 446 -38.92 6.55 -5.54
CA HIS A 446 -37.69 7.24 -5.21
C HIS A 446 -36.44 6.33 -5.32
N ILE A 447 -36.44 5.16 -4.69
CA ILE A 447 -35.28 4.23 -4.74
C ILE A 447 -35.06 3.70 -6.16
N ASN A 448 -36.12 3.45 -6.93
CA ASN A 448 -35.99 2.99 -8.32
C ASN A 448 -35.37 4.06 -9.23
N SER A 449 -35.75 5.32 -9.07
CA SER A 449 -35.19 6.42 -9.87
C SER A 449 -33.68 6.53 -9.69
N HIS A 450 -33.20 6.49 -8.45
CA HIS A 450 -31.78 6.65 -8.13
C HIS A 450 -30.91 5.41 -8.43
N MET A 451 -31.53 4.26 -8.77
CA MET A 451 -30.81 3.06 -9.19
C MET A 451 -30.44 3.07 -10.69
N HIS A 452 -31.22 3.76 -11.53
CA HIS A 452 -31.08 3.74 -12.99
C HIS A 452 -30.84 5.11 -13.62
N ALA A 453 -31.23 6.21 -12.96
CA ALA A 453 -31.07 7.56 -13.49
C ALA A 453 -29.74 8.21 -13.07
N ASP A 454 -29.14 7.77 -11.96
CA ASP A 454 -27.96 8.42 -11.36
C ASP A 454 -26.62 7.77 -11.79
N GLU A 455 -26.63 6.96 -12.86
CA GLU A 455 -25.41 6.31 -13.33
C GLU A 455 -24.44 7.36 -13.89
N GLY A 456 -23.31 7.56 -13.21
CA GLY A 456 -22.25 8.49 -13.61
C GLY A 456 -22.32 9.87 -12.94
N HIS A 457 -23.32 10.14 -12.09
CA HIS A 457 -23.38 11.39 -11.31
C HIS A 457 -22.13 11.60 -10.46
N ASP A 458 -21.61 10.53 -9.84
CA ASP A 458 -20.39 10.55 -9.04
C ASP A 458 -19.11 10.84 -9.84
N GLU A 459 -19.18 10.81 -11.17
CA GLU A 459 -18.09 11.12 -12.09
C GLU A 459 -18.23 12.49 -12.78
N MET A 460 -19.39 13.15 -12.65
CA MET A 460 -19.67 14.41 -13.35
C MET A 460 -18.69 15.54 -12.98
N GLY A 461 -17.98 16.05 -13.98
CA GLY A 461 -17.11 17.21 -13.81
C GLY A 461 -15.78 16.91 -13.11
N LEU A 462 -15.45 15.65 -12.80
CA LEU A 462 -14.15 15.30 -12.22
C LEU A 462 -12.98 15.73 -13.12
N ASP A 463 -13.16 15.72 -14.44
CA ASP A 463 -12.14 16.20 -15.39
C ASP A 463 -11.76 17.67 -15.18
N LEU A 464 -12.64 18.49 -14.59
CA LEU A 464 -12.34 19.88 -14.26
C LEU A 464 -11.32 20.01 -13.13
N LEU A 465 -11.11 18.95 -12.35
CA LEU A 465 -10.12 18.91 -11.27
C LEU A 465 -8.72 18.56 -11.79
N ARG A 466 -8.62 17.85 -12.91
CA ARG A 466 -7.38 17.25 -13.41
C ARG A 466 -6.24 18.26 -13.56
N ASP A 467 -6.57 19.47 -14.02
CA ASP A 467 -5.62 20.53 -14.29
C ASP A 467 -5.50 21.57 -13.15
N GLU A 468 -6.11 21.29 -11.99
CA GLU A 468 -5.95 22.15 -10.80
C GLU A 468 -4.51 22.11 -10.28
N PRO A 469 -3.99 23.21 -9.72
CA PRO A 469 -2.62 23.25 -9.22
C PRO A 469 -2.46 22.40 -7.95
N ASP A 470 -1.32 21.72 -7.83
CA ASP A 470 -1.00 20.77 -6.75
C ASP A 470 -1.30 21.27 -5.33
N TYR A 471 -1.11 22.57 -5.05
CA TYR A 471 -1.35 23.14 -3.73
C TYR A 471 -2.82 23.05 -3.28
N LYS A 472 -3.78 22.92 -4.21
CA LYS A 472 -5.19 22.74 -3.86
C LYS A 472 -5.53 21.31 -3.44
N TYR A 473 -4.75 20.32 -3.87
CA TYR A 473 -5.08 18.92 -3.60
C TYR A 473 -5.01 18.57 -2.13
N GLU A 474 -4.09 19.16 -1.36
CA GLU A 474 -4.06 19.00 0.09
C GLU A 474 -5.39 19.42 0.74
N ARG A 475 -5.98 20.51 0.22
CA ARG A 475 -7.30 20.96 0.65
C ARG A 475 -8.42 20.00 0.19
N TYR A 476 -8.32 19.44 -1.02
CA TYR A 476 -9.29 18.47 -1.53
C TYR A 476 -9.29 17.16 -0.73
N PHE A 477 -8.12 16.64 -0.37
CA PHE A 477 -7.99 15.44 0.46
C PHE A 477 -8.63 15.64 1.85
N GLU A 478 -8.41 16.78 2.49
CA GLU A 478 -9.04 17.10 3.77
C GLU A 478 -10.55 17.29 3.65
N LEU A 479 -11.02 18.01 2.62
CA LEU A 479 -12.46 18.19 2.39
C LEU A 479 -13.17 16.87 2.12
N GLN A 480 -12.56 15.97 1.35
CA GLN A 480 -13.06 14.62 1.11
C GLN A 480 -13.22 13.84 2.43
N LYS A 481 -12.19 13.87 3.29
CA LYS A 481 -12.21 13.22 4.61
C LYS A 481 -13.27 13.79 5.55
N GLU A 482 -13.37 15.12 5.64
CA GLU A 482 -14.42 15.82 6.41
C GLU A 482 -15.81 15.39 5.93
N SER A 483 -16.04 15.43 4.61
CA SER A 483 -17.33 15.15 3.98
C SER A 483 -17.76 13.69 4.19
N TRP A 484 -16.85 12.72 3.99
CA TRP A 484 -17.14 11.31 4.26
C TRP A 484 -17.43 11.04 5.74
N SER A 485 -16.78 11.75 6.66
CA SER A 485 -17.04 11.62 8.10
C SER A 485 -18.46 12.07 8.45
N ILE A 486 -18.93 13.18 7.86
CA ILE A 486 -20.31 13.67 8.03
C ILE A 486 -21.32 12.74 7.37
N MET A 487 -21.02 12.20 6.17
CA MET A 487 -21.88 11.19 5.54
C MET A 487 -21.99 9.91 6.35
N ASN A 488 -20.87 9.47 6.93
CA ASN A 488 -20.89 8.30 7.80
C ASN A 488 -21.76 8.52 9.04
N LEU A 489 -21.72 9.72 9.64
CA LEU A 489 -22.61 10.08 10.74
C LEU A 489 -24.09 10.03 10.32
N PHE A 490 -24.44 10.59 9.16
CA PHE A 490 -25.80 10.55 8.62
C PHE A 490 -26.28 9.10 8.43
N ILE A 491 -25.51 8.27 7.73
CA ILE A 491 -25.89 6.89 7.39
C ILE A 491 -25.91 5.98 8.62
N HIS A 492 -24.97 6.18 9.55
CA HIS A 492 -24.98 5.48 10.83
C HIS A 492 -26.26 5.80 11.62
N ARG A 493 -26.68 7.08 11.63
CA ARG A 493 -27.91 7.48 12.32
C ARG A 493 -29.17 6.87 11.68
N ILE A 494 -29.20 6.71 10.36
CA ILE A 494 -30.27 5.93 9.71
C ILE A 494 -30.31 4.53 10.29
N GLY A 495 -29.16 3.88 10.46
CA GLY A 495 -29.06 2.54 11.03
C GLY A 495 -29.59 2.43 12.45
N GLU A 496 -29.38 3.45 13.29
CA GLU A 496 -29.90 3.49 14.66
C GLU A 496 -31.42 3.69 14.74
N LEU A 497 -32.03 4.27 13.71
CA LEU A 497 -33.47 4.53 13.65
C LEU A 497 -34.27 3.36 13.04
N LEU A 498 -33.60 2.46 12.32
CA LEU A 498 -34.15 1.24 11.71
C LEU A 498 -34.12 0.05 12.66
#